data_AF-A0A3D3FXD2-F1
#
_entry.id   AF-A0A3D3FXD2-F1
#
_cell.length_a   1.000
_cell.length_b   1.000
_cell.length_c   1.000
_cell.angle_alpha   90.00
_cell.angle_beta   90.00
_cell.angle_gamma   90.00
#
_symmetry.space_group_name_H-M   'P 1'
#
loop_
_entity.id
_entity.type
_entity.pdbx_description
1 polymer ?
#
loop_
_entity_poly.entity_id
_entity_poly.type
_entity_poly.pdbx_seq_one_letter_code
_entity_poly.pdbx_strand_id
1 'polypeptide(L)'
;MQYHKMRSDILFSWIEKPVYAVLGTQPQQEMSARTYILSFVLSCFVVGMLVWILFMVQAWLPLNPNHAPNMSWDLALHTMISFLTNTNQQHYSGQAQLSYLSQMVGIVGLQIITPMMGLAMVVATLRALFNLKQPGPIECDNSSALARLNVGNYWADVIRPTFRFLIPLCLLWSLLLNSQGVPSTFEGGPEVQVVQPNAELSTQKIPLGPVAPMVAIKQLGSNGGGWYGPNSSVPLENPTPLS
;
A
#
# COMPACT_ATOMS: atom_id res chain seq x y z
N MET A 1 -3.67 -5.43 26.72
CA MET A 1 -4.39 -4.12 26.78
C MET A 1 -5.82 -4.42 26.37
N GLN A 2 -6.80 -4.39 27.29
CA GLN A 2 -8.14 -4.93 27.00
C GLN A 2 -8.82 -4.15 25.86
N TYR A 3 -9.42 -4.87 24.92
CA TYR A 3 -10.19 -4.31 23.81
C TYR A 3 -11.36 -3.47 24.36
N HIS A 4 -11.23 -2.15 24.31
CA HIS A 4 -12.29 -1.24 24.69
C HIS A 4 -13.13 -0.91 23.45
N LYS A 5 -14.45 -1.12 23.52
CA LYS A 5 -15.36 -0.78 22.42
C LYS A 5 -15.27 0.73 22.17
N MET A 6 -14.93 1.11 20.95
CA MET A 6 -14.89 2.51 20.52
C MET A 6 -16.22 2.89 19.89
N ARG A 7 -16.63 4.15 20.01
CA ARG A 7 -17.84 4.66 19.32
C ARG A 7 -17.75 4.49 17.80
N SER A 8 -16.54 4.56 17.24
CA SER A 8 -16.28 4.34 15.82
C SER A 8 -16.49 2.89 15.37
N ASP A 9 -16.54 1.91 16.29
CA ASP A 9 -16.79 0.50 15.94
C ASP A 9 -18.13 0.30 15.25
N ILE A 10 -19.13 1.14 15.53
CA ILE A 10 -20.46 1.04 14.91
C ILE A 10 -20.37 1.23 13.39
N LEU A 11 -19.58 2.21 12.95
CA LEU A 11 -19.42 2.52 11.53
C LEU A 11 -18.46 1.53 10.85
N PHE A 12 -17.27 1.34 11.41
CA PHE A 12 -16.20 0.60 10.74
C PHE A 12 -16.35 -0.93 10.85
N SER A 13 -17.12 -1.45 11.81
CA SER A 13 -17.31 -2.90 11.93
C SER A 13 -18.00 -3.53 10.72
N TRP A 14 -18.77 -2.76 9.94
CA TRP A 14 -19.38 -3.24 8.68
C TRP A 14 -18.32 -3.58 7.63
N ILE A 15 -17.20 -2.85 7.62
CA ILE A 15 -16.09 -3.07 6.69
C ILE A 15 -15.09 -4.07 7.28
N GLU A 16 -14.79 -3.96 8.58
CA GLU A 16 -13.76 -4.76 9.22
C GLU A 16 -14.18 -6.22 9.44
N LYS A 17 -15.44 -6.49 9.82
CA LYS A 17 -15.90 -7.86 10.13
C LYS A 17 -15.79 -8.81 8.94
N PRO A 18 -16.19 -8.45 7.71
CA PRO A 18 -15.98 -9.29 6.54
C PRO A 18 -14.50 -9.61 6.30
N VAL A 19 -13.61 -8.62 6.45
CA VAL A 19 -12.17 -8.80 6.28
C VAL A 19 -11.61 -9.77 7.33
N TYR A 20 -11.98 -9.59 8.59
CA TYR A 20 -11.58 -10.53 9.66
C TYR A 20 -12.15 -11.95 9.44
N ALA A 21 -13.37 -12.06 8.93
CA ALA A 21 -13.99 -13.35 8.64
C ALA A 21 -13.27 -14.10 7.51
N VAL A 22 -12.88 -13.41 6.43
CA VAL A 22 -12.08 -14.00 5.34
C VAL A 22 -10.70 -14.44 5.84
N LEU A 23 -10.09 -13.66 6.73
CA LEU A 23 -8.81 -14.00 7.35
C LEU A 23 -8.93 -15.05 8.46
N GLY A 24 -10.16 -15.42 8.85
CA GLY A 24 -10.41 -16.38 9.94
C GLY A 24 -9.90 -15.92 11.31
N THR A 25 -9.73 -14.61 11.52
CA THR A 25 -9.12 -14.05 12.75
C THR A 25 -10.15 -13.35 13.62
N GLN A 26 -9.99 -13.46 14.94
CA GLN A 26 -10.79 -12.71 15.91
C GLN A 26 -9.95 -11.55 16.47
N PRO A 27 -10.31 -10.28 16.21
CA PRO A 27 -9.45 -9.14 16.56
C PRO A 27 -9.35 -8.88 18.07
N GLN A 28 -10.15 -9.57 18.90
CA GLN A 28 -10.07 -9.52 20.36
C GLN A 28 -9.09 -10.53 20.95
N GLN A 29 -8.67 -11.54 20.19
CA GLN A 29 -7.73 -12.55 20.66
C GLN A 29 -6.30 -12.01 20.56
N GLU A 30 -5.58 -12.00 21.68
CA GLU A 30 -4.16 -11.66 21.71
C GLU A 30 -3.31 -12.78 21.09
N MET A 31 -2.27 -12.40 20.35
CA MET A 31 -1.28 -13.28 19.75
C MET A 31 0.04 -13.19 20.50
N SER A 32 0.71 -14.33 20.63
CA SER A 32 2.11 -14.38 21.05
C SER A 32 3.01 -13.71 20.00
N ALA A 33 4.17 -13.20 20.42
CA ALA A 33 5.14 -12.55 19.52
C ALA A 33 5.54 -13.45 18.34
N ARG A 34 5.69 -14.76 18.59
CA ARG A 34 5.93 -15.75 17.53
C ARG A 34 4.81 -15.77 16.50
N THR A 35 3.56 -15.86 16.94
CA THR A 35 2.38 -15.92 16.06
C THR A 35 2.19 -14.61 15.29
N TYR A 36 2.48 -13.49 15.94
CA TYR A 36 2.42 -12.16 15.35
C TYR A 36 3.42 -12.00 14.20
N ILE A 37 4.69 -12.36 14.42
CA ILE A 37 5.75 -12.32 13.40
C ILE A 37 5.42 -13.27 12.25
N LEU A 38 4.96 -14.49 12.55
CA LEU A 38 4.55 -15.44 11.51
C LEU A 38 3.40 -14.90 10.68
N SER A 39 2.42 -14.23 11.29
CA SER A 39 1.30 -13.60 10.58
C SER A 39 1.79 -12.48 9.65
N PHE A 40 2.72 -11.65 10.13
CA PHE A 40 3.38 -10.64 9.31
C PHE A 40 4.11 -11.26 8.11
N VAL A 41 5.00 -12.22 8.32
CA VAL A 41 5.77 -12.85 7.23
C VAL A 41 4.84 -13.54 6.22
N LEU A 42 3.84 -14.27 6.69
CA LEU A 42 2.87 -14.93 5.82
C LEU A 42 2.06 -13.92 5.01
N SER A 43 1.65 -12.81 5.62
CA SER A 43 0.95 -11.74 4.88
C SER A 43 1.83 -11.13 3.78
N CYS A 44 3.13 -10.91 4.06
CA CYS A 44 4.06 -10.40 3.07
C CYS A 44 4.22 -11.37 1.91
N PHE A 45 4.34 -12.66 2.20
CA PHE A 45 4.46 -13.70 1.19
C PHE A 45 3.21 -13.80 0.31
N VAL A 46 2.01 -13.85 0.91
CA VAL A 46 0.75 -13.97 0.17
C VAL A 46 0.48 -12.72 -0.68
N VAL A 47 0.58 -11.53 -0.10
CA VAL A 47 0.35 -10.27 -0.82
C VAL A 47 1.40 -10.09 -1.92
N GLY A 48 2.68 -10.34 -1.61
CA GLY A 48 3.77 -10.27 -2.57
C GLY A 48 3.56 -11.22 -3.76
N MET A 49 3.20 -12.47 -3.50
CA MET A 49 2.93 -13.44 -4.57
C MET A 49 1.80 -12.99 -5.49
N LEU A 50 0.68 -12.51 -4.93
CA LEU A 50 -0.45 -12.01 -5.70
C LEU A 50 -0.06 -10.82 -6.59
N VAL A 51 0.68 -9.86 -6.04
CA VAL A 51 1.12 -8.67 -6.78
C VAL A 51 2.15 -9.02 -7.85
N TRP A 52 3.06 -9.96 -7.56
CA TRP A 52 4.04 -10.43 -8.54
C TRP A 52 3.37 -11.08 -9.76
N ILE A 53 2.40 -11.96 -9.52
CA ILE A 53 1.60 -12.58 -10.58
C ILE A 53 0.82 -11.51 -11.36
N LEU A 54 0.17 -10.57 -10.65
CA LEU A 54 -0.57 -9.46 -11.26
C LEU A 54 0.26 -8.71 -12.30
N PHE A 55 1.50 -8.35 -11.98
CA PHE A 55 2.39 -7.63 -12.91
C PHE A 55 2.79 -8.47 -14.13
N MET A 56 2.93 -9.79 -13.98
CA MET A 56 3.29 -10.68 -15.09
C MET A 56 2.13 -11.01 -16.02
N VAL A 57 0.87 -10.76 -15.62
CA VAL A 57 -0.33 -11.08 -16.42
C VAL A 57 -1.21 -9.87 -16.75
N GLN A 58 -0.78 -8.66 -16.36
CA GLN A 58 -1.56 -7.43 -16.45
C GLN A 58 -2.10 -7.09 -17.85
N ALA A 59 -1.43 -7.52 -18.92
CA ALA A 59 -1.85 -7.24 -20.30
C ALA A 59 -3.19 -7.89 -20.64
N TRP A 60 -3.54 -8.99 -19.95
CA TRP A 60 -4.79 -9.74 -20.17
C TRP A 60 -5.92 -9.33 -19.21
N LEU A 61 -5.64 -8.42 -18.28
CA LEU A 61 -6.57 -7.98 -17.25
C LEU A 61 -7.31 -6.70 -17.68
N PRO A 62 -8.49 -6.40 -17.09
CA PRO A 62 -9.22 -5.16 -17.37
C PRO A 62 -8.47 -3.92 -16.87
N LEU A 63 -8.99 -2.73 -17.22
CA LEU A 63 -8.39 -1.43 -16.85
C LEU A 63 -6.95 -1.28 -17.37
N ASN A 64 -6.75 -1.62 -18.65
CA ASN A 64 -5.51 -1.41 -19.36
C ASN A 64 -5.72 -0.53 -20.62
N PRO A 65 -6.19 0.73 -20.48
CA PRO A 65 -6.54 1.57 -21.64
C PRO A 65 -5.32 1.97 -22.49
N ASN A 66 -4.11 1.88 -21.93
CA ASN A 66 -2.86 2.18 -22.64
C ASN A 66 -2.19 0.92 -23.21
N HIS A 67 -2.83 -0.24 -23.13
CA HIS A 67 -2.30 -1.53 -23.60
C HIS A 67 -0.89 -1.84 -23.07
N ALA A 68 -0.66 -1.55 -21.79
CA ALA A 68 0.61 -1.84 -21.12
C ALA A 68 0.92 -3.34 -21.21
N PRO A 69 2.16 -3.72 -21.60
CA PRO A 69 2.55 -5.13 -21.72
C PRO A 69 2.75 -5.77 -20.35
N ASN A 70 2.85 -7.10 -20.33
CA ASN A 70 3.29 -7.85 -19.15
C ASN A 70 4.73 -7.47 -18.78
N MET A 71 5.00 -7.33 -17.48
CA MET A 71 6.38 -7.20 -17.02
C MET A 71 7.12 -8.54 -17.18
N SER A 72 8.43 -8.49 -17.45
CA SER A 72 9.28 -9.66 -17.31
C SER A 72 9.31 -10.12 -15.84
N TRP A 73 9.55 -11.42 -15.61
CA TRP A 73 9.45 -12.01 -14.28
C TRP A 73 10.35 -11.33 -13.23
N ASP A 74 11.54 -10.90 -13.65
CA ASP A 74 12.57 -10.25 -12.84
C ASP A 74 12.20 -8.80 -12.50
N LEU A 75 11.70 -8.04 -13.48
CA LEU A 75 11.19 -6.69 -13.25
C LEU A 75 9.97 -6.70 -12.33
N ALA A 76 9.05 -7.64 -12.56
CA ALA A 76 7.88 -7.84 -11.72
C ALA A 76 8.29 -8.21 -10.29
N LEU A 77 9.28 -9.09 -10.11
CA LEU A 77 9.78 -9.51 -8.81
C LEU A 77 10.43 -8.34 -8.06
N HIS A 78 11.32 -7.61 -8.73
CA HIS A 78 11.97 -6.42 -8.16
C HIS A 78 10.92 -5.39 -7.74
N THR A 79 9.97 -5.07 -8.62
CA THR A 79 8.92 -4.08 -8.37
C THR A 79 8.06 -4.51 -7.19
N MET A 80 7.62 -5.77 -7.14
CA MET A 80 6.86 -6.31 -6.02
C MET A 80 7.64 -6.20 -4.71
N ILE A 81 8.88 -6.69 -4.66
CA ILE A 81 9.70 -6.65 -3.43
C ILE A 81 9.89 -5.21 -2.98
N SER A 82 10.21 -4.31 -3.90
CA SER A 82 10.47 -2.91 -3.57
C SER A 82 9.27 -2.21 -2.93
N PHE A 83 8.06 -2.44 -3.45
CA PHE A 83 6.85 -1.88 -2.87
C PHE A 83 6.43 -2.63 -1.59
N LEU A 84 6.67 -3.94 -1.51
CA LEU A 84 6.40 -4.75 -0.33
C LEU A 84 7.27 -4.33 0.88
N THR A 85 8.51 -3.91 0.63
CA THR A 85 9.45 -3.40 1.64
C THR A 85 9.30 -1.89 1.90
N ASN A 86 8.23 -1.25 1.40
CA ASN A 86 7.99 0.19 1.52
C ASN A 86 9.15 1.07 0.97
N THR A 87 9.96 0.52 0.06
CA THR A 87 11.11 1.20 -0.56
C THR A 87 10.68 1.93 -1.83
N ASN A 88 9.92 1.22 -2.67
CA ASN A 88 9.29 1.71 -3.89
C ASN A 88 10.29 2.31 -4.90
N GLN A 89 11.46 1.70 -5.00
CA GLN A 89 12.43 1.92 -6.08
C GLN A 89 11.85 1.44 -7.41
N GLN A 90 12.00 2.27 -8.44
CA GLN A 90 11.40 2.04 -9.76
C GLN A 90 12.50 1.83 -10.81
N HIS A 91 12.56 0.62 -11.38
CA HIS A 91 13.31 0.32 -12.61
C HIS A 91 12.38 0.24 -13.83
N TYR A 92 11.24 0.92 -13.72
CA TYR A 92 10.21 0.99 -14.73
C TYR A 92 9.66 2.41 -14.80
N SER A 93 9.01 2.72 -15.91
CA SER A 93 8.25 3.95 -16.10
C SER A 93 6.77 3.64 -15.93
N GLY A 94 6.16 4.11 -14.84
CA GLY A 94 4.81 3.71 -14.45
C GLY A 94 3.74 4.06 -15.48
N GLN A 95 3.90 5.16 -16.22
CA GLN A 95 2.97 5.52 -17.28
C GLN A 95 2.98 4.58 -18.49
N ALA A 96 4.06 3.83 -18.70
CA ALA A 96 4.27 3.02 -19.91
C ALA A 96 4.22 1.51 -19.62
N GLN A 97 4.60 1.08 -18.41
CA GLN A 97 4.80 -0.33 -18.08
C GLN A 97 3.76 -0.91 -17.10
N LEU A 98 2.84 -0.10 -16.59
CA LEU A 98 1.77 -0.59 -15.72
C LEU A 98 0.40 -0.27 -16.28
N SER A 99 -0.49 -1.26 -16.24
CA SER A 99 -1.93 -1.06 -16.42
C SER A 99 -2.51 -0.28 -15.24
N TYR A 100 -3.69 0.32 -15.41
CA TYR A 100 -4.35 1.03 -14.30
C TYR A 100 -4.76 0.05 -13.20
N LEU A 101 -5.16 -1.17 -13.53
CA LEU A 101 -5.41 -2.21 -12.53
C LEU A 101 -4.15 -2.50 -11.69
N SER A 102 -3.01 -2.70 -12.34
CA SER A 102 -1.74 -2.96 -11.66
C SER A 102 -1.31 -1.79 -10.77
N GLN A 103 -1.50 -0.56 -11.23
CA GLN A 103 -1.25 0.64 -10.43
C GLN A 103 -2.16 0.68 -9.19
N MET A 104 -3.46 0.48 -9.36
CA MET A 104 -4.42 0.60 -8.26
C MET A 104 -4.30 -0.54 -7.23
N VAL A 105 -4.22 -1.78 -7.70
CA VAL A 105 -4.29 -2.97 -6.84
C VAL A 105 -2.92 -3.39 -6.37
N GLY A 106 -1.93 -3.40 -7.26
CA GLY A 106 -0.57 -3.80 -6.95
C GLY A 106 0.20 -2.68 -6.25
N ILE A 107 0.41 -1.57 -6.96
CA ILE A 107 1.24 -0.47 -6.48
C ILE A 107 0.58 0.26 -5.30
N VAL A 108 -0.57 0.89 -5.51
CA VAL A 108 -1.30 1.65 -4.48
C VAL A 108 -1.75 0.74 -3.34
N GLY A 109 -2.18 -0.49 -3.63
CA GLY A 109 -2.51 -1.49 -2.61
C GLY A 109 -1.33 -1.79 -1.68
N LEU A 110 -0.12 -2.00 -2.23
CA LEU A 110 1.08 -2.14 -1.42
C LEU A 110 1.40 -0.85 -0.65
N GLN A 111 1.32 0.32 -1.29
CA GLN A 111 1.57 1.62 -0.64
C GLN A 111 0.64 1.90 0.55
N ILE A 112 -0.57 1.34 0.56
CA ILE A 112 -1.50 1.41 1.69
C ILE A 112 -1.10 0.44 2.79
N ILE A 113 -0.84 -0.82 2.44
CA ILE A 113 -0.74 -1.88 3.45
C ILE A 113 0.64 -1.93 4.11
N THR A 114 1.72 -1.72 3.37
CA THR A 114 3.09 -1.90 3.87
C THR A 114 3.49 -0.89 4.96
N PRO A 115 3.14 0.41 4.91
CA PRO A 115 3.37 1.30 6.05
C PRO A 115 2.54 0.90 7.28
N MET A 116 1.35 0.33 7.10
CA MET A 116 0.52 -0.16 8.21
C MET A 116 1.08 -1.43 8.83
N MET A 117 1.67 -2.32 8.03
CA MET A 117 2.44 -3.46 8.54
C MET A 117 3.66 -2.99 9.34
N GLY A 118 4.38 -1.96 8.86
CA GLY A 118 5.49 -1.35 9.59
C GLY A 118 5.05 -0.75 10.93
N LEU A 119 3.95 0.01 10.94
CA LEU A 119 3.36 0.57 12.15
C LEU A 119 2.93 -0.52 13.14
N ALA A 120 2.31 -1.60 12.65
CA ALA A 120 1.94 -2.75 13.47
C ALA A 120 3.16 -3.37 14.16
N MET A 121 4.28 -3.53 13.44
CA MET A 121 5.54 -4.03 14.03
C MET A 121 6.12 -3.09 15.09
N VAL A 122 6.06 -1.77 14.88
CA VAL A 122 6.46 -0.78 15.90
C VAL A 122 5.58 -0.90 17.14
N VAL A 123 4.26 -0.97 16.97
CA VAL A 123 3.31 -1.12 18.07
C VAL A 123 3.54 -2.43 18.84
N ALA A 124 3.75 -3.54 18.15
CA ALA A 124 4.08 -4.82 18.77
C ALA A 124 5.38 -4.76 19.57
N THR A 125 6.40 -4.07 19.04
CA THR A 125 7.68 -3.84 19.73
C THR A 125 7.51 -3.00 20.98
N LEU A 126 6.74 -1.91 20.91
CA LEU A 126 6.42 -1.09 22.09
C LEU A 126 5.64 -1.89 23.13
N ARG A 127 4.64 -2.68 22.72
CA ARG A 127 3.92 -3.59 23.63
C ARG A 127 4.86 -4.59 24.27
N ALA A 128 5.77 -5.19 23.52
CA ALA A 128 6.80 -6.08 24.05
C ALA A 128 7.66 -5.38 25.12
N LEU A 129 8.24 -4.23 24.79
CA LEU A 129 9.13 -3.48 25.71
C LEU A 129 8.43 -3.07 27.02
N PHE A 130 7.18 -2.62 26.94
CA PHE A 130 6.43 -2.17 28.13
C PHE A 130 5.70 -3.29 28.87
N ASN A 131 5.42 -4.45 28.24
CA ASN A 131 4.80 -5.61 28.88
C ASN A 131 5.81 -6.50 29.65
N LEU A 132 7.12 -6.28 29.53
CA LEU A 132 8.17 -7.00 30.29
C LEU A 132 8.12 -6.81 31.83
N LYS A 133 7.07 -6.18 32.36
CA LYS A 133 6.85 -5.94 33.80
C LYS A 133 6.15 -7.08 34.55
N GLN A 134 5.91 -8.24 33.97
CA GLN A 134 5.39 -9.40 34.73
C GLN A 134 6.54 -10.28 35.25
N PRO A 135 6.79 -10.31 36.58
CA PRO A 135 7.87 -11.10 37.16
C PRO A 135 7.38 -12.55 37.32
N GLY A 136 7.74 -13.41 36.37
CA GLY A 136 7.71 -14.86 36.52
C GLY A 136 9.15 -15.41 36.51
N PRO A 137 9.42 -16.58 37.12
CA PRO A 137 10.76 -17.15 37.14
C PRO A 137 11.34 -17.23 35.73
N ILE A 138 12.57 -16.72 35.56
CA ILE A 138 13.29 -16.75 34.30
C ILE A 138 13.73 -18.20 34.05
N GLU A 139 12.87 -18.97 33.38
CA GLU A 139 13.32 -20.22 32.76
C GLU A 139 14.11 -19.86 31.50
N CYS A 140 15.40 -20.17 31.53
CA CYS A 140 16.38 -19.91 30.47
C CYS A 140 16.15 -20.79 29.23
N ASP A 141 15.01 -20.64 28.56
CA ASP A 141 14.81 -21.14 27.21
C ASP A 141 14.28 -20.00 26.33
N ASN A 142 15.16 -19.41 25.53
CA ASN A 142 14.86 -18.27 24.65
C ASN A 142 13.68 -18.58 23.69
N SER A 143 13.49 -19.85 23.34
CA SER A 143 12.38 -20.38 22.53
C SER A 143 11.02 -20.16 23.18
N SER A 144 10.96 -20.24 24.51
CA SER A 144 9.74 -20.14 25.33
C SER A 144 9.34 -18.69 25.63
N ALA A 145 10.29 -17.75 25.57
CA ALA A 145 10.04 -16.34 25.91
C ALA A 145 9.14 -15.65 24.87
N LEU A 146 9.44 -15.81 23.58
CA LEU A 146 8.62 -15.25 22.48
C LEU A 146 7.25 -15.94 22.33
N ALA A 147 7.14 -17.19 22.76
CA ALA A 147 5.88 -17.92 22.75
C ALA A 147 4.93 -17.46 23.88
N ARG A 148 5.48 -17.00 25.02
CA ARG A 148 4.70 -16.51 26.17
C ARG A 148 4.40 -15.00 26.12
N LEU A 149 5.16 -14.22 25.35
CA LEU A 149 4.97 -12.77 25.26
C LEU A 149 3.81 -12.40 24.33
N ASN A 150 2.71 -11.92 24.90
CA ASN A 150 1.57 -11.42 24.13
C ASN A 150 1.79 -9.96 23.70
N VAL A 151 1.62 -9.71 22.39
CA VAL A 151 1.87 -8.40 21.75
C VAL A 151 0.64 -7.84 21.03
N GLY A 152 -0.54 -8.37 21.31
CA GLY A 152 -1.82 -7.97 20.69
C GLY A 152 -2.12 -8.76 19.42
N ASN A 153 -2.84 -8.20 18.45
CA ASN A 153 -3.32 -8.93 17.28
C ASN A 153 -2.86 -8.25 15.99
N TYR A 154 -2.02 -8.95 15.21
CA TYR A 154 -1.42 -8.43 13.98
C TYR A 154 -2.46 -7.90 12.99
N TRP A 155 -3.50 -8.68 12.73
CA TRP A 155 -4.55 -8.29 11.80
C TRP A 155 -5.31 -7.06 12.25
N ALA A 156 -5.64 -6.96 13.54
CA ALA A 156 -6.30 -5.78 14.08
C ALA A 156 -5.40 -4.54 14.01
N ASP A 157 -4.10 -4.70 14.26
CA ASP A 157 -3.12 -3.61 14.24
C ASP A 157 -2.82 -3.10 12.82
N VAL A 158 -3.06 -3.91 11.79
CA VAL A 158 -2.98 -3.46 10.39
C VAL A 158 -4.32 -2.91 9.92
N ILE A 159 -5.41 -3.68 10.05
CA ILE A 159 -6.71 -3.38 9.45
C ILE A 159 -7.34 -2.11 10.02
N ARG A 160 -7.32 -1.94 11.35
CA ARG A 160 -7.99 -0.79 11.99
C ARG A 160 -7.37 0.54 11.59
N PRO A 161 -6.05 0.77 11.70
CA PRO A 161 -5.48 2.04 11.26
C PRO A 161 -5.62 2.24 9.75
N THR A 162 -5.58 1.18 8.93
CA THR A 162 -5.86 1.28 7.49
C THR A 162 -7.25 1.90 7.23
N PHE A 163 -8.32 1.31 7.77
CA PHE A 163 -9.68 1.75 7.46
C PHE A 163 -10.13 2.97 8.25
N ARG A 164 -9.72 3.11 9.51
CA ARG A 164 -10.20 4.17 10.40
C ARG A 164 -9.43 5.46 10.30
N PHE A 165 -8.21 5.42 9.77
CA PHE A 165 -7.32 6.58 9.72
C PHE A 165 -6.73 6.81 8.33
N LEU A 166 -5.98 5.84 7.80
CA LEU A 166 -5.20 6.04 6.59
C LEU A 166 -6.07 6.26 5.35
N ILE A 167 -7.07 5.40 5.10
CA ILE A 167 -7.97 5.55 3.95
C ILE A 167 -8.77 6.86 4.00
N PRO A 168 -9.43 7.22 5.13
CA PRO A 168 -10.09 8.52 5.26
C PRO A 168 -9.14 9.71 5.00
N LEU A 169 -7.92 9.64 5.52
CA LEU A 169 -6.92 10.69 5.31
C LEU A 169 -6.45 10.76 3.85
N CYS A 170 -6.22 9.61 3.20
CA CYS A 170 -5.87 9.53 1.78
C CYS A 170 -6.98 10.10 0.90
N LEU A 171 -8.25 9.87 1.24
CA LEU A 171 -9.38 10.46 0.52
C LEU A 171 -9.34 12.00 0.59
N LEU A 172 -9.19 12.55 1.80
CA LEU A 172 -9.10 14.01 1.97
C LEU A 172 -7.88 14.58 1.23
N TRP A 173 -6.72 13.95 1.37
CA TRP A 173 -5.49 14.42 0.74
C TRP A 173 -5.55 14.31 -0.79
N SER A 174 -6.15 13.24 -1.32
CA SER A 174 -6.38 13.08 -2.75
C SER A 174 -7.30 14.16 -3.32
N LEU A 175 -8.33 14.58 -2.58
CA LEU A 175 -9.21 15.68 -3.01
C LEU A 175 -8.48 17.02 -3.02
N LEU A 176 -7.62 17.27 -2.02
CA LEU A 176 -6.77 18.46 -1.97
C LEU A 176 -5.79 18.50 -3.16
N LEU A 177 -5.09 17.40 -3.43
CA LEU A 177 -4.18 17.29 -4.58
C LEU A 177 -4.92 17.50 -5.92
N ASN A 178 -6.11 16.92 -6.05
CA ASN A 178 -6.93 17.11 -7.25
C ASN A 178 -7.36 18.59 -7.41
N SER A 179 -7.68 19.28 -6.30
CA SER A 179 -7.96 20.73 -6.33
C SER A 179 -6.76 21.58 -6.80
N GLN A 180 -5.53 21.07 -6.67
CA GLN A 180 -4.31 21.72 -7.16
C GLN A 180 -3.97 21.33 -8.62
N GLY A 181 -4.70 20.39 -9.24
CA GLY A 181 -4.52 19.98 -10.63
C GLY A 181 -3.90 18.60 -10.84
N VAL A 182 -3.71 17.79 -9.78
CA VAL A 182 -3.28 16.39 -9.92
C VAL A 182 -4.44 15.57 -10.50
N PRO A 183 -4.30 14.91 -11.66
CA PRO A 183 -5.42 14.26 -12.33
C PRO A 183 -5.89 13.01 -11.58
N SER A 184 -7.18 12.71 -11.72
CA SER A 184 -7.78 11.46 -11.25
C SER A 184 -8.86 11.00 -12.23
N THR A 185 -8.49 10.12 -13.15
CA THR A 185 -9.40 9.59 -14.19
C THR A 185 -9.07 8.14 -14.53
N PHE A 186 -10.07 7.40 -15.02
CA PHE A 186 -9.87 6.07 -15.62
C PHE A 186 -9.82 6.09 -17.15
N GLU A 187 -9.96 7.27 -17.75
CA GLU A 187 -9.78 7.44 -19.19
C GLU A 187 -8.31 7.25 -19.57
N GLY A 188 -8.07 6.62 -20.72
CA GLY A 188 -6.75 6.56 -21.31
C GLY A 188 -6.23 7.96 -21.61
N GLY A 189 -4.91 8.15 -21.55
CA GLY A 189 -4.29 9.44 -21.81
C GLY A 189 -4.65 9.97 -23.22
N PRO A 190 -5.02 11.24 -23.40
CA PRO A 190 -5.33 11.77 -24.73
C PRO A 190 -4.06 11.90 -25.58
N GLU A 191 -4.22 11.79 -26.89
CA GLU A 191 -3.23 12.25 -27.86
C GLU A 191 -3.59 13.69 -28.27
N VAL A 192 -2.66 14.61 -28.07
CA VAL A 192 -2.85 16.04 -28.35
C VAL A 192 -1.93 16.48 -29.48
N GLN A 193 -2.41 17.36 -30.34
CA GLN A 193 -1.56 18.01 -31.33
C GLN A 193 -0.68 19.06 -30.64
N VAL A 194 0.61 19.06 -30.96
CA VAL A 194 1.52 20.07 -30.42
C VAL A 194 1.31 21.40 -31.15
N VAL A 195 1.48 22.51 -30.45
CA VAL A 195 1.24 23.87 -31.01
C VAL A 195 2.20 24.18 -32.18
N GLN A 196 3.42 23.65 -32.13
CA GLN A 196 4.43 23.81 -33.18
C GLN A 196 4.91 22.44 -33.66
N PRO A 197 4.17 21.80 -34.59
CA PRO A 197 4.56 20.50 -35.12
C PRO A 197 5.81 20.63 -35.99
N ASN A 198 6.68 19.63 -35.93
CA ASN A 198 7.82 19.49 -36.83
C ASN A 198 7.87 18.07 -37.43
N ALA A 199 8.90 17.76 -38.21
CA ALA A 199 9.04 16.46 -38.86
C ALA A 199 9.18 15.28 -37.87
N GLU A 200 9.60 15.54 -36.63
CA GLU A 200 9.87 14.54 -35.60
C GLU A 200 8.70 14.37 -34.60
N LEU A 201 7.94 15.45 -34.34
CA LEU A 201 6.86 15.47 -33.35
C LEU A 201 5.69 16.32 -33.85
N SER A 202 4.58 15.66 -34.17
CA SER A 202 3.30 16.29 -34.55
C SER A 202 2.21 16.11 -33.49
N THR A 203 2.33 15.06 -32.67
CA THR A 203 1.38 14.73 -31.59
C THR A 203 2.14 14.26 -30.35
N GLN A 204 1.52 14.42 -29.19
CA GLN A 204 2.04 13.97 -27.92
C GLN A 204 0.96 13.21 -27.15
N LYS A 205 1.32 12.03 -26.61
CA LYS A 205 0.48 11.31 -25.64
C LYS A 205 0.66 11.92 -24.25
N ILE A 206 -0.44 12.32 -23.61
CA ILE A 206 -0.42 12.77 -22.21
C ILE A 206 -0.87 11.61 -21.34
N PRO A 207 0.05 10.92 -20.64
CA PRO A 207 -0.34 9.83 -19.75
C PRO A 207 -1.14 10.37 -18.57
N LEU A 208 -2.35 9.84 -18.38
CA LEU A 208 -3.21 10.15 -17.24
C LEU A 208 -3.49 8.89 -16.41
N GLY A 209 -4.31 9.03 -15.38
CA GLY A 209 -4.79 7.95 -14.55
C GLY A 209 -5.35 8.46 -13.22
N PRO A 210 -5.68 7.56 -12.28
CA PRO A 210 -5.98 7.89 -10.88
C PRO A 210 -4.70 8.32 -10.12
N VAL A 211 -4.06 9.42 -10.56
CA VAL A 211 -2.77 9.88 -10.03
C VAL A 211 -2.90 10.48 -8.63
N ALA A 212 -3.92 11.32 -8.40
CA ALA A 212 -4.13 11.97 -7.11
C ALA A 212 -4.21 11.01 -5.90
N PRO A 213 -4.99 9.90 -5.95
CA PRO A 213 -5.02 8.97 -4.82
C PRO A 213 -3.69 8.22 -4.63
N MET A 214 -2.94 7.96 -5.70
CA MET A 214 -1.60 7.39 -5.60
C MET A 214 -0.63 8.36 -4.93
N VAL A 215 -0.59 9.63 -5.35
CA VAL A 215 0.25 10.66 -4.75
C VAL A 215 -0.11 10.87 -3.28
N ALA A 216 -1.41 10.82 -2.94
CA ALA A 216 -1.85 10.93 -1.55
C ALA A 216 -1.24 9.85 -0.67
N ILE A 217 -1.41 8.57 -1.03
CA ILE A 217 -0.86 7.50 -0.21
C ILE A 217 0.67 7.50 -0.25
N LYS A 218 1.30 7.87 -1.38
CA LYS A 218 2.75 7.81 -1.45
C LYS A 218 3.39 8.76 -0.43
N GLN A 219 2.84 9.97 -0.30
CA GLN A 219 3.32 10.97 0.66
C GLN A 219 3.00 10.56 2.11
N LEU A 220 1.73 10.20 2.38
CA LEU A 220 1.26 9.88 3.73
C LEU A 220 1.89 8.60 4.31
N GLY A 221 2.12 7.60 3.46
CA GLY A 221 2.76 6.35 3.84
C GLY A 221 4.30 6.39 3.83
N SER A 222 4.90 7.54 3.50
CA SER A 222 6.35 7.68 3.31
C SER A 222 6.90 6.64 2.31
N ASN A 223 6.16 6.46 1.22
CA ASN A 223 6.49 5.59 0.11
C ASN A 223 7.34 6.35 -0.92
N GLY A 224 8.29 5.66 -1.57
CA GLY A 224 9.16 6.28 -2.58
C GLY A 224 8.63 6.34 -4.02
N GLY A 225 7.53 5.64 -4.36
CA GLY A 225 7.16 5.38 -5.75
C GLY A 225 6.09 6.30 -6.32
N GLY A 226 6.33 6.84 -7.52
CA GLY A 226 5.44 7.74 -8.26
C GLY A 226 4.65 7.04 -9.38
N TRP A 227 3.61 7.73 -9.87
CA TRP A 227 2.85 7.28 -11.04
C TRP A 227 3.72 7.31 -12.30
N TYR A 228 4.53 8.36 -12.42
CA TYR A 228 5.47 8.55 -13.51
C TYR A 228 6.91 8.22 -13.10
N GLY A 229 7.76 7.92 -14.08
CA GLY A 229 9.20 7.66 -13.85
C GLY A 229 9.91 8.79 -13.09
N PRO A 230 9.79 10.08 -13.49
CA PRO A 230 10.37 11.20 -12.74
C PRO A 230 9.62 11.58 -11.45
N ASN A 231 8.55 10.85 -11.10
CA ASN A 231 7.86 10.93 -9.82
C ASN A 231 7.39 12.37 -9.52
N SER A 232 7.63 12.90 -8.31
CA SER A 232 7.19 14.23 -7.88
C SER A 232 7.78 15.42 -8.66
N SER A 233 8.67 15.20 -9.62
CA SER A 233 9.10 16.25 -10.55
C SER A 233 8.19 16.40 -11.77
N VAL A 234 7.28 15.45 -12.00
CA VAL A 234 6.28 15.56 -13.07
C VAL A 234 5.17 16.52 -12.64
N PRO A 235 4.82 17.54 -13.46
CA PRO A 235 3.76 18.50 -13.11
C PRO A 235 2.40 17.86 -12.83
N LEU A 236 2.13 16.68 -13.40
CA LEU A 236 0.91 15.91 -13.14
C LEU A 236 0.94 15.13 -11.81
N GLU A 237 2.03 15.11 -11.06
CA GLU A 237 2.07 14.63 -9.67
C GLU A 237 2.23 15.76 -8.66
N ASN A 238 2.82 16.90 -9.09
CA ASN A 238 3.09 18.05 -8.24
C ASN A 238 2.96 19.37 -9.05
N PRO A 239 1.73 19.81 -9.37
CA PRO A 239 1.47 20.95 -10.26
C PRO A 239 1.80 22.32 -9.64
N THR A 240 1.73 22.47 -8.32
CA THR A 240 1.91 23.75 -7.63
C THR A 240 2.85 23.60 -6.43
N PRO A 241 3.41 24.70 -5.88
CA PRO A 241 4.20 24.62 -4.64
C PRO A 241 3.42 24.13 -3.41
N LEU A 242 2.10 23.99 -3.50
CA LEU A 242 1.22 23.53 -2.41
C LEU A 242 0.84 22.05 -2.53
N SER A 243 1.23 21.36 -3.62
CA SER A 243 0.96 19.92 -3.84
C SER A 243 2.07 18.99 -3.37
#